data_AF-A0A6I1FK81-F1
#
_entry.id   AF-A0A6I1FK81-F1
#
_cell.length_a   1.000
_cell.length_b   1.000
_cell.length_c   1.000
_cell.angle_alpha   90.00
_cell.angle_beta   90.00
_cell.angle_gamma   90.00
#
_symmetry.space_group_name_H-M   'P 1'
#
loop_
_entity.id
_entity.type
_entity.pdbx_description
1 polymer ?
#
loop_
_entity_poly.entity_id
_entity_poly.type
_entity_poly.pdbx_seq_one_letter_code
_entity_poly.pdbx_strand_id
1 'polypeptide(L)'
;MIGLIQNELVKIWEKKTSWIFAIVLIIILIGGAILEMKTVPQYKGDDWRAKVETEIAELEKKLPSAPTQESLWNNGQEYKYEDTKEGMEETITRYQQNLQDDVSPYTTSWSNMAGGVLAMKSLITLFVVIVCAGNVSSEFSDGTIKQLLIRPHKRWKILLSKYISLLIYSAGLIAILIVAGYVISILFFGVGDFSSNINLYDMAGQTVKMSTGVYFFKSILYYLPGLLLILTIAFMLSTLFKNQAIAVGIGIFVLFVSSTLGQLIQFLAENYTWAKVLIFPHLDQSVFLLQDKILENITMPMSLGILFVYYCIFMILTFWFFRKRDVSI
;
A
#
# COMPACT_ATOMS: atom_id res chain seq x y z
N MET A 1 17.82 -12.14 24.39
CA MET A 1 17.33 -11.33 23.25
C MET A 1 15.83 -11.47 23.09
N ILE A 2 15.30 -12.69 23.02
CA ILE A 2 13.85 -12.95 22.90
C ILE A 2 13.02 -12.21 23.97
N GLY A 3 13.39 -12.30 25.25
CA GLY A 3 12.66 -11.58 26.31
C GLY A 3 12.69 -10.05 26.16
N LEU A 4 13.72 -9.47 25.56
CA LEU A 4 13.76 -8.02 25.28
C LEU A 4 12.78 -7.66 24.16
N ILE A 5 12.72 -8.48 23.11
CA ILE A 5 11.78 -8.30 21.99
C ILE A 5 10.35 -8.43 22.49
N GLN A 6 10.05 -9.45 23.30
CA GLN A 6 8.73 -9.64 23.91
C GLN A 6 8.30 -8.42 24.73
N ASN A 7 9.19 -7.90 25.59
CA ASN A 7 8.90 -6.71 26.39
C ASN A 7 8.61 -5.48 25.54
N GLU A 8 9.38 -5.27 24.45
CA GLU A 8 9.14 -4.14 23.56
C GLU A 8 7.86 -4.32 22.72
N LEU A 9 7.51 -5.55 22.32
CA LEU A 9 6.22 -5.84 21.68
C LEU A 9 5.03 -5.57 22.60
N VAL A 10 5.11 -6.00 23.86
CA VAL A 10 4.07 -5.72 24.87
C VAL A 10 3.88 -4.22 25.00
N LYS A 11 4.96 -3.44 25.16
CA LYS A 11 4.88 -1.96 25.21
C LYS A 11 4.22 -1.35 23.98
N ILE A 12 4.50 -1.86 22.78
CA ILE A 12 3.88 -1.36 21.54
C ILE A 12 2.37 -1.61 21.58
N TRP A 13 1.94 -2.83 21.92
CA TRP A 13 0.53 -3.20 21.95
C TRP A 13 -0.26 -2.64 23.16
N GLU A 14 0.41 -2.29 24.26
CA GLU A 14 -0.24 -1.58 25.38
C GLU A 14 -0.61 -0.13 25.03
N LYS A 15 0.05 0.48 24.04
CA LYS A 15 -0.31 1.81 23.58
C LYS A 15 -1.63 1.76 22.81
N LYS A 16 -2.60 2.58 23.23
CA LYS A 16 -3.91 2.73 22.56
C LYS A 16 -3.78 3.01 21.06
N THR A 17 -2.75 3.75 20.65
CA THR A 17 -2.47 4.10 19.25
C THR A 17 -2.33 2.87 18.36
N SER A 18 -1.70 1.79 18.83
CA SER A 18 -1.49 0.58 18.02
C SER A 18 -2.81 -0.15 17.73
N TRP A 19 -3.71 -0.21 18.71
CA TRP A 19 -5.07 -0.73 18.51
C TRP A 19 -5.91 0.18 17.62
N ILE A 20 -5.80 1.50 17.81
CA ILE A 20 -6.50 2.48 16.96
C ILE A 20 -6.12 2.29 15.49
N PHE A 21 -4.84 2.11 15.16
CA PHE A 21 -4.40 1.89 13.78
C PHE A 21 -4.98 0.62 13.17
N ALA A 22 -5.01 -0.50 13.90
CA ALA A 22 -5.63 -1.73 13.43
C ALA A 22 -7.15 -1.56 13.21
N ILE A 23 -7.85 -0.91 14.14
CA ILE A 23 -9.29 -0.66 14.04
C ILE A 23 -9.62 0.28 12.88
N VAL A 24 -8.89 1.39 12.75
CA VAL A 24 -9.08 2.35 11.65
C VAL A 24 -8.84 1.68 10.31
N LEU A 25 -7.82 0.83 10.20
CA LEU A 25 -7.57 0.05 8.99
C LEU A 25 -8.78 -0.81 8.60
N ILE A 26 -9.37 -1.52 9.57
CA ILE A 26 -10.56 -2.35 9.35
C ILE A 26 -11.78 -1.50 8.96
N ILE A 27 -12.00 -0.37 9.64
CA ILE A 27 -13.11 0.56 9.33
C ILE A 27 -12.99 1.08 7.89
N ILE A 28 -11.79 1.48 7.47
CA ILE A 28 -11.57 1.99 6.11
C ILE A 28 -11.79 0.88 5.08
N LEU A 29 -11.35 -0.36 5.35
CA LEU A 29 -11.62 -1.51 4.48
C LEU A 29 -13.13 -1.76 4.31
N ILE A 30 -13.90 -1.71 5.40
CA ILE A 30 -15.36 -1.85 5.35
C ILE A 30 -15.98 -0.69 4.56
N GLY A 31 -15.57 0.55 4.84
CA GLY A 31 -16.06 1.73 4.13
C GLY A 31 -15.77 1.68 2.62
N GLY A 32 -14.56 1.25 2.24
CA GLY A 32 -14.17 1.02 0.86
C GLY A 32 -15.01 -0.06 0.18
N ALA A 33 -15.24 -1.20 0.86
CA ALA A 33 -16.09 -2.26 0.33
C ALA A 33 -17.56 -1.81 0.13
N ILE A 34 -18.11 -1.02 1.07
CA ILE A 34 -19.45 -0.43 0.93
C ILE A 34 -19.51 0.53 -0.26
N LEU A 35 -18.48 1.35 -0.46
CA LEU A 35 -18.41 2.28 -1.58
C LEU A 35 -18.38 1.51 -2.91
N GLU A 36 -17.51 0.51 -3.02
CA GLU A 36 -17.37 -0.36 -4.19
C GLU A 36 -18.69 -1.05 -4.56
N MET A 37 -19.44 -1.55 -3.56
CA MET A 37 -20.78 -2.14 -3.78
C MET A 37 -21.79 -1.18 -4.39
N LYS A 38 -21.61 0.14 -4.22
CA LYS A 38 -22.51 1.17 -4.76
C LYS A 38 -22.08 1.65 -6.13
N THR A 39 -20.80 1.49 -6.49
CA THR A 39 -20.21 2.07 -7.70
C THR A 39 -19.96 1.05 -8.79
N VAL A 40 -19.79 -0.22 -8.44
CA VAL A 40 -19.48 -1.30 -9.39
C VAL A 40 -20.63 -2.30 -9.45
N PRO A 41 -21.04 -2.75 -10.65
CA PRO A 41 -21.99 -3.85 -10.79
C PRO A 41 -21.54 -5.09 -10.00
N GLN A 42 -22.49 -5.76 -9.36
CA GLN A 42 -22.21 -6.89 -8.47
C GLN A 42 -22.74 -8.18 -9.09
N TYR A 43 -21.93 -9.24 -9.06
CA TYR A 43 -22.32 -10.57 -9.50
C TYR A 43 -21.72 -11.64 -8.58
N LYS A 44 -22.58 -12.52 -8.07
CA LYS A 44 -22.22 -13.60 -7.11
C LYS A 44 -22.39 -15.01 -7.70
N GLY A 45 -22.49 -15.13 -9.02
CA GLY A 45 -22.57 -16.43 -9.69
C GLY A 45 -21.21 -16.88 -10.22
N ASP A 46 -21.14 -18.15 -10.65
CA ASP A 46 -19.88 -18.76 -11.09
C ASP A 46 -19.52 -18.41 -12.54
N ASP A 47 -20.52 -18.11 -13.39
CA ASP A 47 -20.31 -17.81 -14.82
C ASP A 47 -20.64 -16.36 -15.16
N TRP A 48 -19.66 -15.50 -14.92
CA TRP A 48 -19.78 -14.08 -15.26
C TRP A 48 -19.91 -13.85 -16.77
N ARG A 49 -19.44 -14.76 -17.63
CA ARG A 49 -19.51 -14.58 -19.10
C ARG A 49 -20.94 -14.70 -19.58
N ALA A 50 -21.64 -15.76 -19.18
CA ALA A 50 -23.07 -15.93 -19.51
C ALA A 50 -23.91 -14.75 -18.99
N LYS A 51 -23.56 -14.22 -17.81
CA LYS A 51 -24.21 -13.03 -17.26
C LYS A 51 -23.94 -11.80 -18.11
N VAL A 52 -22.69 -11.57 -18.51
CA VAL A 52 -22.30 -10.44 -19.36
C VAL A 52 -22.96 -10.54 -20.75
N GLU A 53 -22.99 -11.72 -21.37
CA GLU A 53 -23.68 -11.94 -22.65
C GLU A 53 -25.19 -11.62 -22.55
N THR A 54 -25.82 -12.00 -21.43
CA THR A 54 -27.22 -11.67 -21.16
C THR A 54 -27.42 -10.16 -21.01
N GLU A 55 -26.53 -9.48 -20.27
CA GLU A 55 -26.60 -8.02 -20.09
C GLU A 55 -26.37 -7.26 -21.39
N ILE A 56 -25.44 -7.71 -22.24
CA ILE A 56 -25.24 -7.16 -23.59
C ILE A 56 -26.54 -7.27 -24.40
N ALA A 57 -27.16 -8.46 -24.45
CA ALA A 57 -28.40 -8.67 -25.21
C ALA A 57 -29.57 -7.80 -24.69
N GLU A 58 -29.67 -7.60 -23.38
CA GLU A 58 -30.66 -6.71 -22.79
C GLU A 58 -30.42 -5.23 -23.14
N LEU A 59 -29.16 -4.78 -23.13
CA LEU A 59 -28.78 -3.42 -23.51
C LEU A 59 -29.01 -3.17 -25.00
N GLU A 60 -28.61 -4.10 -25.88
CA GLU A 60 -28.84 -4.03 -27.32
C GLU A 60 -30.34 -3.92 -27.66
N LYS A 61 -31.21 -4.60 -26.89
CA LYS A 61 -32.67 -4.49 -27.06
C LYS A 61 -33.22 -3.12 -26.66
N LYS A 62 -32.65 -2.47 -25.64
CA LYS A 62 -33.08 -1.15 -25.15
C LYS A 62 -32.52 -0.01 -26.00
N LEU A 63 -31.39 -0.23 -26.65
CA LEU A 63 -30.61 0.76 -27.38
C LEU A 63 -31.41 1.58 -28.42
N PRO A 64 -32.31 1.00 -29.25
CA PRO A 64 -33.04 1.76 -30.26
C PRO A 64 -34.04 2.75 -29.66
N SER A 65 -34.51 2.49 -28.44
CA SER A 65 -35.47 3.32 -27.69
C SER A 65 -34.82 4.24 -26.67
N ALA A 66 -33.50 4.17 -26.49
CA ALA A 66 -32.79 4.95 -25.49
C ALA A 66 -32.65 6.42 -25.93
N PRO A 67 -32.92 7.40 -25.05
CA PRO A 67 -32.71 8.82 -25.33
C PRO A 67 -31.21 9.13 -25.42
N THR A 68 -30.83 10.06 -26.30
CA THR A 68 -29.45 10.57 -26.36
C THR A 68 -29.18 11.50 -25.20
N GLN A 69 -27.92 11.56 -24.76
CA GLN A 69 -27.48 12.48 -23.70
C GLN A 69 -27.87 13.93 -24.00
N GLU A 70 -27.70 14.35 -25.25
CA GLU A 70 -28.07 15.70 -25.72
C GLU A 70 -29.57 15.95 -25.55
N SER A 71 -30.42 14.97 -25.87
CA SER A 71 -31.87 15.11 -25.74
C SER A 71 -32.32 15.31 -24.29
N LEU A 72 -31.71 14.60 -23.34
CA LEU A 72 -32.03 14.71 -21.92
C LEU A 72 -31.50 16.02 -21.32
N TRP A 73 -30.28 16.41 -21.71
CA TRP A 73 -29.68 17.68 -21.30
C TRP A 73 -30.55 18.88 -21.71
N ASN A 74 -31.02 18.89 -22.97
CA ASN A 74 -31.86 19.96 -23.49
C ASN A 74 -33.24 20.02 -22.82
N ASN A 75 -33.75 18.90 -22.32
CA ASN A 75 -35.01 18.82 -21.58
C ASN A 75 -34.87 19.19 -20.09
N GLY A 76 -33.66 19.49 -19.61
CA GLY A 76 -33.40 19.89 -18.22
C GLY A 76 -33.76 18.83 -17.18
N GLN A 77 -33.93 17.56 -17.59
CA GLN A 77 -34.26 16.48 -16.68
C GLN A 77 -33.01 15.97 -15.99
N GLU A 78 -33.13 15.59 -14.71
CA GLU A 78 -32.09 14.80 -14.05
C GLU A 78 -32.07 13.40 -14.67
N TYR A 79 -30.91 12.97 -15.15
CA TYR A 79 -30.73 11.66 -15.78
C TYR A 79 -29.45 10.98 -15.30
N LYS A 80 -29.44 9.65 -15.37
CA LYS A 80 -28.23 8.86 -15.19
C LYS A 80 -27.59 8.61 -16.55
N TYR A 81 -26.28 8.83 -16.64
CA TYR A 81 -25.54 8.62 -17.89
C TYR A 81 -25.66 7.18 -18.41
N GLU A 82 -25.72 6.19 -17.51
CA GLU A 82 -25.89 4.76 -17.82
C GLU A 82 -27.20 4.45 -18.57
N ASP A 83 -28.21 5.32 -18.44
CA ASP A 83 -29.52 5.16 -19.09
C ASP A 83 -29.59 5.86 -20.48
N THR A 84 -28.53 6.56 -20.90
CA THR A 84 -28.48 7.19 -22.23
C THR A 84 -28.00 6.20 -23.29
N LYS A 85 -28.32 6.49 -24.55
CA LYS A 85 -27.83 5.70 -25.67
C LYS A 85 -26.29 5.57 -25.65
N GLU A 86 -25.58 6.67 -25.41
CA GLU A 86 -24.12 6.71 -25.34
C GLU A 86 -23.57 5.88 -24.18
N GLY A 87 -24.15 5.98 -22.98
CA GLY A 87 -23.71 5.18 -21.83
C GLY A 87 -23.97 3.69 -21.99
N MET A 88 -25.05 3.31 -22.69
CA MET A 88 -25.32 1.93 -23.06
C MET A 88 -24.31 1.40 -24.10
N GLU A 89 -23.98 2.17 -25.15
CA GLU A 89 -22.96 1.80 -26.14
C GLU A 89 -21.58 1.63 -25.50
N GLU A 90 -21.20 2.52 -24.57
CA GLU A 90 -19.97 2.41 -23.81
C GLU A 90 -19.95 1.12 -22.97
N THR A 91 -21.04 0.83 -22.27
CA THR A 91 -21.16 -0.37 -21.43
C THR A 91 -21.08 -1.65 -22.25
N ILE A 92 -21.77 -1.71 -23.40
CA ILE A 92 -21.69 -2.84 -24.33
C ILE A 92 -20.25 -3.03 -24.82
N THR A 93 -19.58 -1.95 -25.23
CA THR A 93 -18.19 -2.00 -25.72
C THR A 93 -17.26 -2.52 -24.63
N ARG A 94 -17.38 -2.00 -23.40
CA ARG A 94 -16.60 -2.46 -22.24
C ARG A 94 -16.82 -3.94 -21.99
N TYR A 95 -18.07 -4.38 -21.93
CA TYR A 95 -18.40 -5.79 -21.70
C TYR A 95 -17.88 -6.73 -22.80
N GLN A 96 -17.95 -6.30 -24.07
CA GLN A 96 -17.35 -7.04 -25.18
C GLN A 96 -15.82 -7.14 -25.04
N GLN A 97 -15.15 -6.06 -24.61
CA GLN A 97 -13.72 -6.08 -24.30
C GLN A 97 -13.40 -7.02 -23.14
N ASN A 98 -14.18 -6.97 -22.05
CA ASN A 98 -14.03 -7.89 -20.91
C ASN A 98 -14.13 -9.37 -21.34
N LEU A 99 -15.09 -9.72 -22.21
CA LEU A 99 -15.23 -11.07 -22.77
C LEU A 99 -14.04 -11.47 -23.64
N GLN A 100 -13.58 -10.57 -24.52
CA GLN A 100 -12.40 -10.80 -25.36
C GLN A 100 -11.14 -10.99 -24.51
N ASP A 101 -11.03 -10.20 -23.43
CA ASP A 101 -9.86 -10.21 -22.58
C ASP A 101 -9.87 -11.29 -21.51
N ASP A 102 -11.00 -11.97 -21.32
CA ASP A 102 -11.23 -12.90 -20.23
C ASP A 102 -10.99 -12.27 -18.85
N VAL A 103 -11.58 -11.09 -18.63
CA VAL A 103 -11.52 -10.35 -17.37
C VAL A 103 -12.93 -10.03 -16.90
N SER A 104 -13.27 -10.44 -15.68
CA SER A 104 -14.58 -10.15 -15.09
C SER A 104 -14.77 -8.65 -14.87
N PRO A 105 -15.90 -8.05 -15.32
CA PRO A 105 -16.23 -6.66 -15.00
C PRO A 105 -16.76 -6.47 -13.58
N TYR A 106 -17.08 -7.57 -12.88
CA TYR A 106 -17.63 -7.55 -11.53
C TYR A 106 -16.54 -7.68 -10.46
N THR A 107 -16.77 -7.06 -9.31
CA THR A 107 -15.89 -7.18 -8.15
C THR A 107 -16.05 -8.55 -7.50
N THR A 108 -14.94 -9.24 -7.25
CA THR A 108 -14.84 -10.52 -6.56
C THR A 108 -13.92 -10.37 -5.35
N SER A 109 -13.81 -11.41 -4.50
CA SER A 109 -12.91 -11.32 -3.35
C SER A 109 -11.47 -11.00 -3.73
N TRP A 110 -10.95 -11.65 -4.79
CA TRP A 110 -9.56 -11.46 -5.20
C TRP A 110 -9.35 -10.16 -5.98
N SER A 111 -10.31 -9.71 -6.81
CA SER A 111 -10.16 -8.41 -7.48
C SER A 111 -10.23 -7.25 -6.50
N ASN A 112 -11.08 -7.33 -5.46
CA ASN A 112 -11.03 -6.36 -4.36
C ASN A 112 -9.71 -6.43 -3.57
N MET A 113 -9.15 -7.64 -3.36
CA MET A 113 -7.83 -7.78 -2.73
C MET A 113 -6.74 -7.08 -3.55
N ALA A 114 -6.71 -7.32 -4.87
CA ALA A 114 -5.75 -6.73 -5.80
C ALA A 114 -5.93 -5.22 -6.01
N GLY A 115 -7.13 -4.68 -5.82
CA GLY A 115 -7.43 -3.26 -5.93
C GLY A 115 -7.54 -2.57 -4.57
N GLY A 116 -8.75 -2.58 -4.01
CA GLY A 116 -9.11 -1.82 -2.81
C GLY A 116 -8.27 -2.15 -1.56
N VAL A 117 -8.00 -3.43 -1.29
CA VAL A 117 -7.19 -3.83 -0.13
C VAL A 117 -5.72 -3.45 -0.35
N LEU A 118 -5.18 -3.69 -1.55
CA LEU A 118 -3.79 -3.35 -1.88
C LEU A 118 -3.53 -1.84 -1.79
N ALA A 119 -4.52 -1.01 -2.11
CA ALA A 119 -4.43 0.45 -1.98
C ALA A 119 -4.16 0.91 -0.54
N MET A 120 -4.52 0.11 0.47
CA MET A 120 -4.30 0.44 1.89
C MET A 120 -2.83 0.29 2.34
N LYS A 121 -1.93 -0.20 1.48
CA LYS A 121 -0.49 -0.29 1.79
C LYS A 121 0.12 1.05 2.22
N SER A 122 -0.36 2.16 1.66
CA SER A 122 0.10 3.51 2.00
C SER A 122 -0.22 3.89 3.45
N LEU A 123 -1.41 3.52 3.94
CA LEU A 123 -1.82 3.72 5.34
C LEU A 123 -0.99 2.87 6.29
N ILE A 124 -0.66 1.63 5.91
CA ILE A 124 0.26 0.80 6.70
C ILE A 124 1.60 1.49 6.85
N THR A 125 2.18 1.99 5.76
CA THR A 125 3.45 2.72 5.80
C THR A 125 3.35 3.91 6.76
N LEU A 126 2.28 4.69 6.69
CA LEU A 126 2.03 5.82 7.58
C LEU A 126 1.98 5.40 9.06
N PHE A 127 1.18 4.40 9.40
CA PHE A 127 1.05 3.91 10.77
C PHE A 127 2.37 3.36 11.31
N VAL A 128 3.10 2.61 10.48
CA VAL A 128 4.44 2.12 10.82
C VAL A 128 5.39 3.28 11.09
N VAL A 129 5.42 4.31 10.24
CA VAL A 129 6.26 5.50 10.43
C VAL A 129 5.94 6.19 11.75
N ILE A 130 4.66 6.38 12.08
CA ILE A 130 4.25 7.04 13.33
C ILE A 130 4.73 6.25 14.55
N VAL A 131 4.54 4.93 14.57
CA VAL A 131 4.98 4.08 15.69
C VAL A 131 6.49 4.03 15.79
N CYS A 132 7.20 3.91 14.66
CA CYS A 132 8.66 3.82 14.62
C CYS A 132 9.33 5.13 15.06
N ALA A 133 8.89 6.26 14.50
CA ALA A 133 9.40 7.58 14.83
C ALA A 133 9.15 7.95 16.29
N GLY A 134 8.06 7.45 16.89
CA GLY A 134 7.74 7.64 18.30
C GLY A 134 8.43 6.67 19.27
N ASN A 135 9.01 5.55 18.79
CA ASN A 135 9.41 4.45 19.67
C ASN A 135 10.53 4.82 20.65
N VAL A 136 11.61 5.44 20.16
CA VAL A 136 12.74 5.86 20.99
C VAL A 136 12.56 7.30 21.49
N SER A 137 12.01 8.18 20.66
CA SER A 137 11.82 9.60 20.97
C SER A 137 10.84 9.84 22.14
N SER A 138 9.82 8.98 22.30
CA SER A 138 8.93 9.05 23.47
C SER A 138 9.66 8.75 24.77
N GLU A 139 10.58 7.77 24.81
CA GLU A 139 11.35 7.48 26.02
C GLU A 139 12.32 8.60 26.41
N PHE A 140 12.80 9.36 25.42
CA PHE A 140 13.56 10.59 25.66
C PHE A 140 12.68 11.72 26.19
N SER A 141 11.46 11.85 25.66
CA SER A 141 10.50 12.89 26.07
C SER A 141 9.97 12.63 27.49
N ASP A 142 9.70 11.37 27.83
CA ASP A 142 9.15 10.94 29.11
C ASP A 142 10.23 10.78 30.20
N GLY A 143 11.51 10.94 29.86
CA GLY A 143 12.64 10.75 30.79
C GLY A 143 12.92 9.29 31.20
N THR A 144 12.12 8.33 30.72
CA THR A 144 12.24 6.89 31.01
C THR A 144 13.49 6.25 30.39
N ILE A 145 14.15 6.95 29.46
CA ILE A 145 15.45 6.54 28.90
C ILE A 145 16.50 6.23 29.98
N LYS A 146 16.47 6.94 31.12
CA LYS A 146 17.40 6.69 32.23
C LYS A 146 17.16 5.32 32.88
N GLN A 147 15.88 4.96 33.11
CA GLN A 147 15.51 3.65 33.65
C GLN A 147 15.87 2.51 32.69
N LEU A 148 15.78 2.75 31.38
CA LEU A 148 16.19 1.80 30.35
C LEU A 148 17.70 1.53 30.37
N LEU A 149 18.51 2.52 30.73
CA LEU A 149 19.98 2.44 30.73
C LEU A 149 20.59 1.83 32.00
N ILE A 150 19.85 1.74 33.09
CA ILE A 150 20.29 1.09 34.34
C ILE A 150 20.15 -0.45 34.24
N ARG A 151 19.39 -0.97 33.26
CA ARG A 151 19.25 -2.42 33.05
C ARG A 151 20.59 -3.06 32.67
N PRO A 152 20.90 -4.29 33.14
CA PRO A 152 22.17 -4.99 32.88
C PRO A 152 22.25 -5.58 31.46
N HIS A 153 21.88 -4.79 30.45
CA HIS A 153 21.93 -5.17 29.04
C HIS A 153 22.74 -4.15 28.24
N LYS A 154 23.55 -4.65 27.30
CA LYS A 154 24.31 -3.78 26.40
C LYS A 154 23.35 -2.88 25.61
N ARG A 155 23.63 -1.58 25.51
CA ARG A 155 22.79 -0.58 24.83
C ARG A 155 22.36 -0.98 23.42
N TRP A 156 23.28 -1.57 22.65
CA TRP A 156 22.99 -2.06 21.30
C TRP A 156 21.95 -3.19 21.27
N LYS A 157 21.91 -4.07 22.29
CA LYS A 157 20.91 -5.14 22.38
C LYS A 157 19.51 -4.57 22.61
N ILE A 158 19.41 -3.49 23.36
CA ILE A 158 18.13 -2.82 23.64
C ILE A 158 17.61 -2.10 22.38
N LEU A 159 18.50 -1.37 21.69
CA LEU A 159 18.13 -0.71 20.44
C LEU A 159 17.74 -1.72 19.36
N LEU A 160 18.49 -2.82 19.25
CA LEU A 160 18.18 -3.88 18.30
C LEU A 160 16.86 -4.58 18.63
N SER A 161 16.55 -4.85 19.91
CA SER A 161 15.26 -5.44 20.27
C SER A 161 14.08 -4.53 19.93
N LYS A 162 14.24 -3.21 20.07
CA LYS A 162 13.23 -2.23 19.63
C LYS A 162 13.01 -2.30 18.13
N TYR A 163 14.10 -2.28 17.35
CA TYR A 163 14.02 -2.38 15.90
C TYR A 163 13.33 -3.67 15.43
N ILE A 164 13.72 -4.83 15.99
CA ILE A 164 13.09 -6.12 15.67
C ILE A 164 11.60 -6.14 16.05
N SER A 165 11.25 -5.55 17.20
CA SER A 165 9.83 -5.47 17.64
C SER A 165 9.00 -4.62 16.69
N LEU A 166 9.58 -3.56 16.11
CA LEU A 166 8.92 -2.74 15.10
C LEU A 166 8.74 -3.49 13.77
N LEU A 167 9.71 -4.31 13.35
CA LEU A 167 9.55 -5.19 12.18
C LEU A 167 8.42 -6.21 12.38
N ILE A 168 8.34 -6.81 13.57
CA ILE A 168 7.26 -7.76 13.91
C ILE A 168 5.92 -7.03 13.94
N TYR A 169 5.86 -5.82 14.51
CA TYR A 169 4.66 -4.99 14.50
C TYR A 169 4.20 -4.64 13.08
N SER A 170 5.12 -4.22 12.19
CA SER A 170 4.77 -3.93 10.79
C SER A 170 4.29 -5.17 10.05
N ALA A 171 4.90 -6.33 10.30
CA ALA A 171 4.43 -7.61 9.76
C ALA A 171 3.03 -7.96 10.29
N GLY A 172 2.75 -7.67 11.55
CA GLY A 172 1.42 -7.83 12.16
C GLY A 172 0.36 -6.97 11.48
N LEU A 173 0.65 -5.69 11.18
CA LEU A 173 -0.29 -4.83 10.43
C LEU A 173 -0.55 -5.34 9.01
N ILE A 174 0.48 -5.85 8.32
CA ILE A 174 0.31 -6.47 7.00
C ILE A 174 -0.55 -7.74 7.11
N ALA A 175 -0.32 -8.58 8.12
CA ALA A 175 -1.13 -9.76 8.35
C ALA A 175 -2.60 -9.40 8.63
N ILE A 176 -2.85 -8.36 9.43
CA ILE A 176 -4.20 -7.84 9.67
C ILE A 176 -4.83 -7.36 8.36
N LEU A 177 -4.08 -6.63 7.51
CA LEU A 177 -4.58 -6.19 6.20
C LEU A 177 -5.00 -7.38 5.33
N ILE A 178 -4.15 -8.40 5.21
CA ILE A 178 -4.41 -9.57 4.37
C ILE A 178 -5.62 -10.34 4.90
N VAL A 179 -5.67 -10.62 6.20
CA VAL A 179 -6.74 -11.43 6.81
C VAL A 179 -8.06 -10.67 6.83
N ALA A 180 -8.07 -9.45 7.38
CA ALA A 180 -9.30 -8.66 7.46
C ALA A 180 -9.78 -8.25 6.06
N GLY A 181 -8.85 -7.88 5.16
CA GLY A 181 -9.16 -7.58 3.77
C GLY A 181 -9.84 -8.76 3.09
N TYR A 182 -9.29 -9.98 3.23
CA TYR A 182 -9.88 -11.17 2.60
C TYR A 182 -11.24 -11.53 3.19
N VAL A 183 -11.39 -11.48 4.52
CA VAL A 183 -12.67 -11.73 5.20
C VAL A 183 -13.74 -10.74 4.73
N ILE A 184 -13.44 -9.45 4.72
CA ILE A 184 -14.36 -8.41 4.24
C ILE A 184 -14.69 -8.63 2.76
N SER A 185 -13.69 -8.97 1.94
CA SER A 185 -13.89 -9.18 0.51
C SER A 185 -14.84 -10.34 0.23
N ILE A 186 -14.74 -11.46 0.95
CA ILE A 186 -15.69 -12.58 0.83
C ILE A 186 -17.09 -12.17 1.31
N LEU A 187 -17.20 -11.49 2.45
CA LEU A 187 -18.50 -11.11 3.03
C LEU A 187 -19.30 -10.21 2.08
N PHE A 188 -18.62 -9.27 1.42
CA PHE A 188 -19.27 -8.29 0.54
C PHE A 188 -19.44 -8.84 -0.89
N PHE A 189 -18.37 -9.37 -1.48
CA PHE A 189 -18.28 -9.70 -2.91
C PHE A 189 -18.41 -11.20 -3.23
N GLY A 190 -18.45 -12.08 -2.22
CA GLY A 190 -18.45 -13.53 -2.42
C GLY A 190 -17.06 -14.09 -2.72
N VAL A 191 -16.98 -15.42 -2.86
CA VAL A 191 -15.71 -16.11 -3.12
C VAL A 191 -15.36 -15.98 -4.60
N GLY A 192 -14.28 -15.26 -4.90
CA GLY A 192 -13.72 -15.19 -6.25
C GLY A 192 -12.67 -16.27 -6.50
N ASP A 193 -12.39 -16.52 -7.78
CA ASP A 193 -11.27 -17.36 -8.20
C ASP A 193 -9.93 -16.62 -8.07
N PHE A 194 -8.92 -17.30 -7.50
CA PHE A 194 -7.55 -16.81 -7.40
C PHE A 194 -6.90 -16.63 -8.77
N SER A 195 -7.21 -17.53 -9.72
CA SER A 195 -6.70 -17.51 -11.09
C SER A 195 -7.44 -16.55 -12.03
N SER A 196 -8.47 -15.84 -11.56
CA SER A 196 -9.15 -14.83 -12.36
C SER A 196 -8.15 -13.81 -12.91
N ASN A 197 -8.26 -13.46 -14.20
CA ASN A 197 -7.32 -12.53 -14.81
C ASN A 197 -7.67 -11.08 -14.44
N ILE A 198 -6.63 -10.27 -14.30
CA ILE A 198 -6.71 -8.83 -14.27
C ILE A 198 -5.88 -8.25 -15.43
N ASN A 199 -6.43 -7.24 -16.09
CA ASN A 199 -5.69 -6.44 -17.06
C ASN A 199 -4.85 -5.39 -16.33
N LEU A 200 -3.55 -5.44 -16.54
CA LEU A 200 -2.61 -4.43 -16.09
C LEU A 200 -2.06 -3.71 -17.32
N TYR A 201 -1.75 -2.42 -17.19
CA TYR A 201 -1.19 -1.65 -18.29
C TYR A 201 0.25 -1.27 -17.95
N ASP A 202 1.18 -1.62 -18.83
CA ASP A 202 2.55 -1.13 -18.72
C ASP A 202 2.64 0.36 -19.10
N MET A 203 3.83 0.96 -18.97
CA MET A 203 4.03 2.37 -19.36
C MET A 203 3.97 2.61 -20.88
N ALA A 204 4.01 1.56 -21.70
CA ALA A 204 3.78 1.63 -23.14
C ALA A 204 2.30 1.44 -23.53
N GLY A 205 1.41 1.25 -22.54
CA GLY A 205 -0.02 1.01 -22.73
C GLY A 205 -0.36 -0.41 -23.16
N GLN A 206 0.60 -1.34 -23.16
CA GLN A 206 0.36 -2.74 -23.48
C GLN A 206 -0.32 -3.45 -22.30
N THR A 207 -1.30 -4.29 -22.63
CA THR A 207 -2.04 -5.08 -21.65
C THR A 207 -1.24 -6.31 -21.23
N VAL A 208 -0.88 -6.36 -19.95
CA VAL A 208 -0.27 -7.52 -19.31
C VAL A 208 -1.34 -8.22 -18.48
N LYS A 209 -1.67 -9.45 -18.88
CA LYS A 209 -2.60 -10.31 -18.14
C LYS A 209 -1.88 -11.04 -17.02
N MET A 210 -2.45 -11.00 -15.82
CA MET A 210 -1.93 -11.73 -14.67
C MET A 210 -3.08 -12.28 -13.85
N SER A 211 -2.87 -13.44 -13.21
CA SER A 211 -3.78 -13.91 -12.16
C SER A 211 -3.84 -12.87 -11.04
N THR A 212 -5.05 -12.52 -10.65
CA THR A 212 -5.37 -11.50 -9.66
C THR A 212 -4.75 -11.82 -8.30
N GLY A 213 -4.85 -13.09 -7.87
CA GLY A 213 -4.23 -13.55 -6.62
C GLY A 213 -2.70 -13.48 -6.66
N VAL A 214 -2.09 -13.89 -7.78
CA VAL A 214 -0.63 -13.78 -7.97
C VAL A 214 -0.19 -12.32 -7.94
N TYR A 215 -0.94 -11.43 -8.61
CA TYR A 215 -0.66 -10.00 -8.61
C TYR A 215 -0.69 -9.41 -7.20
N PHE A 216 -1.69 -9.75 -6.37
CA PHE A 216 -1.77 -9.29 -4.99
C PHE A 216 -0.53 -9.71 -4.17
N PHE A 217 -0.17 -10.99 -4.19
CA PHE A 217 0.96 -11.49 -3.41
C PHE A 217 2.31 -11.00 -3.92
N LYS A 218 2.49 -10.84 -5.23
CA LYS A 218 3.69 -10.18 -5.73
C LYS A 218 3.71 -8.72 -5.30
N SER A 219 2.60 -7.99 -5.41
CA SER A 219 2.54 -6.57 -5.00
C SER A 219 2.89 -6.35 -3.54
N ILE A 220 2.44 -7.22 -2.63
CA ILE A 220 2.85 -7.12 -1.23
C ILE A 220 4.34 -7.44 -1.06
N LEU A 221 4.88 -8.41 -1.81
CA LEU A 221 6.30 -8.77 -1.77
C LEU A 221 7.20 -7.61 -2.25
N TYR A 222 6.87 -6.98 -3.37
CA TYR A 222 7.60 -5.82 -3.90
C TYR A 222 7.44 -4.57 -3.01
N TYR A 223 6.40 -4.49 -2.19
CA TYR A 223 6.24 -3.41 -1.22
C TYR A 223 7.17 -3.52 0.00
N LEU A 224 7.59 -4.74 0.40
CA LEU A 224 8.36 -4.96 1.63
C LEU A 224 9.72 -4.23 1.69
N PRO A 225 10.57 -4.22 0.63
CA PRO A 225 11.87 -3.53 0.70
C PRO A 225 11.74 -2.03 0.94
N GLY A 226 10.78 -1.39 0.28
CA GLY A 226 10.47 0.03 0.47
C GLY A 226 9.98 0.33 1.87
N LEU A 227 9.04 -0.48 2.38
CA LEU A 227 8.54 -0.36 3.75
C LEU A 227 9.67 -0.51 4.77
N LEU A 228 10.55 -1.51 4.62
CA LEU A 228 11.67 -1.75 5.52
C LEU A 228 12.61 -0.54 5.58
N LEU A 229 12.89 0.07 4.43
CA LEU A 229 13.74 1.25 4.38
C LEU A 229 13.09 2.46 5.04
N ILE A 230 11.80 2.72 4.75
CA ILE A 230 11.04 3.82 5.37
C ILE A 230 10.93 3.64 6.89
N LEU A 231 10.67 2.41 7.35
CA LEU A 231 10.70 2.03 8.76
C LEU A 231 12.06 2.35 9.38
N THR A 232 13.14 2.04 8.68
CA THR A 232 14.51 2.28 9.15
C THR A 232 14.83 3.77 9.24
N ILE A 233 14.38 4.57 8.27
CA ILE A 233 14.50 6.03 8.32
C ILE A 233 13.71 6.58 9.51
N ALA A 234 12.45 6.18 9.69
CA ALA A 234 11.63 6.61 10.82
C ALA A 234 12.27 6.23 12.17
N PHE A 235 12.81 5.02 12.27
CA PHE A 235 13.52 4.56 13.46
C PHE A 235 14.80 5.37 13.72
N MET A 236 15.60 5.66 12.68
CA MET A 236 16.76 6.54 12.78
C MET A 236 16.36 7.91 13.31
N LEU A 237 15.32 8.54 12.74
CA LEU A 237 14.81 9.83 13.19
C LEU A 237 14.36 9.77 14.66
N SER A 238 13.75 8.67 15.11
CA SER A 238 13.37 8.46 16.51
C SER A 238 14.58 8.51 17.46
N THR A 239 15.76 8.08 17.01
CA THR A 239 16.99 8.14 17.81
C THR A 239 17.67 9.50 17.73
N LEU A 240 17.55 10.20 16.60
CA LEU A 240 18.17 11.50 16.37
C LEU A 240 17.49 12.60 17.19
N PHE A 241 16.16 12.59 17.25
CA PHE A 241 15.38 13.61 17.93
C PHE A 241 15.04 13.22 19.38
N LYS A 242 15.03 14.21 20.29
CA LYS A 242 14.60 14.04 21.69
C LYS A 242 13.09 14.22 21.86
N ASN A 243 12.46 14.97 20.96
CA ASN A 243 11.04 15.28 20.99
C ASN A 243 10.29 14.34 20.03
N GLN A 244 9.32 13.62 20.57
CA GLN A 244 8.47 12.71 19.79
C GLN A 244 7.74 13.40 18.64
N ALA A 245 7.17 14.58 18.86
CA ALA A 245 6.40 15.29 17.84
C ALA A 245 7.29 15.67 16.64
N ILE A 246 8.53 16.09 16.89
CA ILE A 246 9.50 16.42 15.84
C ILE A 246 9.87 15.17 15.04
N ALA A 247 10.17 14.06 15.72
CA ALA A 247 10.54 12.81 15.06
C ALA A 247 9.41 12.30 14.15
N VAL A 248 8.18 12.29 14.66
CA VAL A 248 6.99 11.84 13.92
C VAL A 248 6.69 12.79 12.77
N GLY A 249 6.70 14.11 13.00
CA GLY A 249 6.43 15.11 11.96
C GLY A 249 7.40 15.02 10.79
N ILE A 250 8.71 14.90 11.06
CA ILE A 250 9.73 14.74 10.02
C ILE A 250 9.59 13.38 9.31
N GLY A 251 9.30 12.30 10.04
CA GLY A 251 9.08 10.99 9.43
C GLY A 251 7.93 10.99 8.43
N ILE A 252 6.82 11.63 8.80
CA ILE A 252 5.65 11.81 7.92
C ILE A 252 6.01 12.72 6.74
N PHE A 253 6.75 13.80 6.96
CA PHE A 253 7.20 14.68 5.88
C PHE A 253 8.05 13.93 4.85
N VAL A 254 8.99 13.10 5.29
CA VAL A 254 9.82 12.26 4.40
C VAL A 254 8.96 11.29 3.59
N LEU A 255 7.92 10.70 4.19
CA LEU A 255 6.97 9.83 3.49
C LEU A 255 6.27 10.56 2.34
N PHE A 256 5.73 11.76 2.59
CA PHE A 256 5.03 12.54 1.56
C PHE A 256 5.97 13.05 0.46
N VAL A 257 7.15 13.51 0.85
CA VAL A 257 8.18 13.93 -0.10
C VAL A 257 8.57 12.75 -1.00
N SER A 258 8.69 11.54 -0.44
CA SER A 258 8.97 10.35 -1.23
C SER A 258 7.89 10.04 -2.26
N SER A 259 6.60 10.14 -1.91
CA SER A 259 5.51 9.85 -2.85
C SER A 259 5.39 10.90 -3.96
N THR A 260 5.65 12.17 -3.65
CA THR A 260 5.49 13.27 -4.62
C THR A 260 6.74 13.48 -5.49
N LEU A 261 7.94 13.35 -4.91
CA LEU A 261 9.18 13.54 -5.66
C LEU A 261 9.55 12.36 -6.55
N GLY A 262 8.98 11.17 -6.34
CA GLY A 262 9.31 9.99 -7.17
C GLY A 262 9.14 10.25 -8.67
N GLN A 263 8.04 10.89 -9.06
CA GLN A 263 7.74 11.25 -10.46
C GLN A 263 8.68 12.37 -10.99
N LEU A 264 8.94 13.38 -10.16
CA LEU A 264 9.89 14.46 -10.50
C LEU A 264 11.32 13.93 -10.67
N ILE A 265 11.72 13.00 -9.81
CA ILE A 265 13.05 12.39 -9.86
C ILE A 265 13.17 11.48 -11.07
N GLN A 266 12.10 10.80 -11.49
CA GLN A 266 12.10 10.01 -12.72
C GLN A 266 12.43 10.88 -13.93
N PHE A 267 11.81 12.06 -14.04
CA PHE A 267 12.12 13.05 -15.08
C PHE A 267 13.56 13.57 -14.98
N LEU A 268 14.04 13.88 -13.77
CA LEU A 268 15.42 14.34 -13.57
C LEU A 268 16.45 13.24 -13.89
N ALA A 269 16.12 11.98 -13.65
CA ALA A 269 16.99 10.84 -13.87
C ALA A 269 17.23 10.53 -15.35
N GLU A 270 16.41 11.05 -16.26
CA GLU A 270 16.67 11.02 -17.71
C GLU A 270 17.90 11.88 -18.06
N ASN A 271 18.05 13.02 -17.39
CA ASN A 271 19.09 14.00 -17.70
C ASN A 271 20.31 13.90 -16.77
N TYR A 272 20.15 13.31 -15.58
CA TYR A 272 21.19 13.30 -14.54
C TYR A 272 21.44 11.91 -13.95
N THR A 273 22.66 11.40 -14.10
CA THR A 273 23.07 10.08 -13.60
C THR A 273 23.07 9.96 -12.08
N TRP A 274 23.31 11.05 -11.35
CA TRP A 274 23.25 11.04 -9.88
C TRP A 274 21.82 10.85 -9.36
N ALA A 275 20.81 11.31 -10.10
CA ALA A 275 19.41 11.15 -9.73
C ALA A 275 18.97 9.67 -9.80
N LYS A 276 19.63 8.86 -10.63
CA LYS A 276 19.43 7.41 -10.74
C LYS A 276 19.85 6.63 -9.47
N VAL A 277 20.67 7.23 -8.60
CA VAL A 277 21.15 6.60 -7.35
C VAL A 277 20.38 7.09 -6.13
N LEU A 278 19.51 8.09 -6.29
CA LEU A 278 18.66 8.56 -5.20
C LEU A 278 17.78 7.45 -4.68
N ILE A 279 17.46 7.51 -3.39
CA ILE A 279 16.69 6.47 -2.71
C ILE A 279 15.24 6.37 -3.20
N PHE A 280 14.64 7.50 -3.61
CA PHE A 280 13.20 7.63 -3.82
C PHE A 280 12.66 6.80 -5.00
N PRO A 281 13.30 6.77 -6.19
CA PRO A 281 12.87 5.89 -7.29
C PRO A 281 12.90 4.41 -6.93
N HIS A 282 13.70 4.01 -5.94
CA HIS A 282 13.82 2.63 -5.51
C HIS A 282 12.83 2.27 -4.39
N LEU A 283 12.15 3.23 -3.78
CA LEU A 283 11.21 2.94 -2.68
C LEU A 283 9.96 2.20 -3.14
N ASP A 284 9.57 2.36 -4.41
CA ASP A 284 8.49 1.58 -5.01
C ASP A 284 9.03 0.53 -5.98
N GLN A 285 9.12 -0.72 -5.53
CA GLN A 285 9.53 -1.83 -6.40
C GLN A 285 8.36 -2.43 -7.18
N SER A 286 7.11 -2.00 -6.93
CA SER A 286 5.95 -2.57 -7.63
C SER A 286 5.96 -2.26 -9.14
N VAL A 287 6.73 -1.25 -9.56
CA VAL A 287 7.03 -0.96 -10.96
C VAL A 287 7.61 -2.18 -11.70
N PHE A 288 8.38 -3.03 -11.01
CA PHE A 288 8.97 -4.23 -11.59
C PHE A 288 7.98 -5.37 -11.86
N LEU A 289 6.70 -5.21 -11.49
CA LEU A 289 5.63 -6.13 -11.88
C LEU A 289 5.24 -5.97 -13.34
N LEU A 290 5.42 -4.76 -13.88
CA LEU A 290 4.96 -4.37 -15.21
C LEU A 290 6.13 -4.10 -16.16
N GLN A 291 7.34 -3.94 -15.62
CA GLN A 291 8.52 -3.56 -16.39
C GLN A 291 9.75 -4.29 -15.87
N ASP A 292 10.67 -4.66 -16.76
CA ASP A 292 11.92 -5.31 -16.34
C ASP A 292 12.95 -4.33 -15.76
N LYS A 293 12.79 -3.04 -16.07
CA LYS A 293 13.76 -1.98 -15.73
C LYS A 293 13.06 -0.69 -15.34
N ILE A 294 13.70 0.07 -14.46
CA ILE A 294 13.38 1.48 -14.19
C ILE A 294 14.54 2.37 -14.68
N LEU A 295 14.26 3.62 -15.02
CA LEU A 295 15.29 4.61 -15.40
C LEU A 295 16.25 4.10 -16.50
N GLU A 296 15.65 3.43 -17.50
CA GLU A 296 16.25 2.76 -18.67
C GLU A 296 17.10 1.52 -18.37
N ASN A 297 17.94 1.57 -17.33
CA ASN A 297 19.02 0.61 -17.13
C ASN A 297 19.08 -0.02 -15.73
N ILE A 298 18.18 0.35 -14.81
CA ILE A 298 18.19 -0.18 -13.46
C ILE A 298 17.26 -1.38 -13.37
N THR A 299 17.85 -2.55 -13.15
CA THR A 299 17.10 -3.79 -12.91
C THR A 299 16.70 -3.93 -11.43
N MET A 300 15.74 -4.82 -11.15
CA MET A 300 15.29 -5.06 -9.77
C MET A 300 16.44 -5.42 -8.79
N PRO A 301 17.39 -6.32 -9.12
CA PRO A 301 18.52 -6.61 -8.23
C PRO A 301 19.42 -5.39 -7.96
N MET A 302 19.64 -4.53 -8.95
CA MET A 302 20.40 -3.30 -8.77
C MET A 302 19.68 -2.34 -7.82
N SER A 303 18.37 -2.18 -8.01
CA SER A 303 17.54 -1.36 -7.14
C SER A 303 17.56 -1.84 -5.69
N LEU A 304 17.44 -3.16 -5.47
CA LEU A 304 17.57 -3.76 -4.13
C LEU A 304 18.96 -3.55 -3.54
N GLY A 305 20.02 -3.62 -4.35
CA GLY A 305 21.38 -3.32 -3.92
C GLY A 305 21.54 -1.88 -3.42
N ILE A 306 20.97 -0.91 -4.14
CA ILE A 306 20.98 0.51 -3.72
C ILE A 306 20.23 0.68 -2.40
N LEU A 307 19.03 0.11 -2.28
CA LEU A 307 18.27 0.13 -1.02
C LEU A 307 19.04 -0.48 0.15
N PHE A 308 19.75 -1.58 -0.09
CA PHE A 308 20.55 -2.26 0.94
C PHE A 308 21.73 -1.41 1.42
N VAL A 309 22.40 -0.68 0.52
CA VAL A 309 23.47 0.26 0.89
C VAL A 309 22.91 1.37 1.78
N TYR A 310 21.79 2.00 1.39
CA TYR A 310 21.13 3.03 2.22
C TYR A 310 20.68 2.49 3.57
N TYR A 311 20.11 1.28 3.59
CA TYR A 311 19.74 0.59 4.82
C TYR A 311 20.93 0.45 5.77
N CYS A 312 22.08 -0.03 5.28
CA CYS A 312 23.29 -0.17 6.07
C CYS A 312 23.77 1.18 6.62
N ILE A 313 23.78 2.23 5.80
CA ILE A 313 24.17 3.58 6.21
C ILE A 313 23.27 4.08 7.35
N PHE A 314 21.95 4.00 7.20
CA PHE A 314 21.01 4.46 8.23
C PHE A 314 21.11 3.65 9.51
N MET A 315 21.29 2.33 9.41
CA MET A 315 21.50 1.49 10.59
C MET A 315 22.80 1.86 11.32
N ILE A 316 23.92 2.02 10.61
CA ILE A 316 25.19 2.43 11.21
C ILE A 316 25.05 3.78 11.92
N LEU A 317 24.43 4.77 11.27
CA LEU A 317 24.18 6.09 11.87
C LEU A 317 23.32 5.99 13.13
N THR A 318 22.24 5.20 13.09
CA THR A 318 21.32 4.98 14.21
C THR A 318 22.07 4.43 15.43
N PHE A 319 22.85 3.34 15.25
CA PHE A 319 23.60 2.73 16.35
C PHE A 319 24.75 3.60 16.84
N TRP A 320 25.43 4.31 15.94
CA TRP A 320 26.52 5.21 16.30
C TRP A 320 26.02 6.38 17.16
N PHE A 321 24.93 7.03 16.73
CA PHE A 321 24.35 8.15 17.44
C PHE A 321 23.78 7.73 18.80
N PHE A 322 23.06 6.60 18.86
CA PHE A 322 22.54 6.06 20.11
C PHE A 322 23.63 5.69 21.12
N ARG A 323 24.80 5.23 20.65
CA ARG A 323 25.94 4.93 21.54
C ARG A 323 26.64 6.19 22.04
N LYS A 324 26.84 7.19 21.17
CA LYS A 324 27.56 8.43 21.50
C LYS A 324 26.74 9.43 22.30
N ARG A 325 25.41 9.36 22.26
CA ARG A 325 24.57 10.18 23.14
C ARG A 325 24.74 9.69 24.57
N ASP A 326 25.63 10.34 25.29
CA ASP A 326 25.63 10.33 26.75
C ASP A 326 24.26 10.80 27.21
N VAL A 327 23.49 9.86 27.75
CA VAL A 327 22.40 10.20 28.64
C VAL A 327 23.10 10.47 29.96
N SER A 328 23.37 11.75 30.23
CA SER A 328 23.88 12.18 31.52
C SER A 328 22.98 11.58 32.60
N ILE A 329 23.59 10.74 33.44
CA ILE A 329 22.93 10.09 34.58
C ILE A 329 22.36 11.19 35.47
#